data_AF-A0A1B2I6P4-F1
#
_entry.id   AF-A0A1B2I6P4-F1
#
_cell.length_a   1.000
_cell.length_b   1.000
_cell.length_c   1.000
_cell.angle_alpha   90.00
_cell.angle_beta   90.00
_cell.angle_gamma   90.00
#
_symmetry.space_group_name_H-M   'P 1'
#
loop_
_entity.id
_entity.type
_entity.pdbx_description
1 polymer ?
#
loop_
_entity_poly.entity_id
_entity_poly.type
_entity_poly.pdbx_seq_one_letter_code
_entity_poly.pdbx_strand_id
1 'polypeptide(L)'
;MKIKKSTGFTLVELLIVIIIIGVLAGGLLLSVGGSDKKAKEAACLGNREAIKAGWSIYKFAHSSNETLQEFINAKYHDQISNKEAACPSGGVYSASDGDNNVECSVHK
;
A
#
# COMPACT_ATOMS: atom_id res chain seq x y z
N MET A 1 49.36 15.43 42.76
CA MET A 1 47.98 15.03 42.41
C MET A 1 47.46 15.99 41.35
N LYS A 2 47.37 15.55 40.07
CA LYS A 2 46.95 16.44 38.96
C LYS A 2 45.44 16.58 38.98
N ILE A 3 44.94 17.79 39.27
CA ILE A 3 43.51 18.10 39.25
C ILE A 3 43.05 18.10 37.78
N LYS A 4 42.22 17.14 37.41
CA LYS A 4 41.63 17.04 36.07
C LYS A 4 40.52 18.11 36.00
N LYS A 5 40.66 19.14 35.15
CA LYS A 5 39.59 20.11 34.90
C LYS A 5 38.38 19.35 34.32
N SER A 6 37.27 19.31 35.05
CA SER A 6 35.99 18.88 34.50
C SER A 6 35.49 20.00 33.57
N THR A 7 35.48 19.75 32.27
CA THR A 7 34.80 20.59 31.30
C THR A 7 33.29 20.36 31.46
N GLY A 8 32.58 21.36 31.98
CA GLY A 8 31.13 21.32 32.14
C GLY A 8 30.43 21.69 30.83
N PHE A 9 29.26 21.10 30.60
CA PHE A 9 28.39 21.41 29.47
C PHE A 9 27.64 22.72 29.75
N THR A 10 27.64 23.66 28.81
CA THR A 10 26.86 24.90 28.98
C THR A 10 25.38 24.66 28.66
N LEU A 11 24.47 25.35 29.35
CA LEU A 11 23.04 25.32 29.03
C LEU A 11 22.76 25.79 27.59
N VAL A 12 23.60 26.71 27.09
CA VAL A 12 23.55 27.22 25.71
C VAL A 12 23.90 26.13 24.70
N GLU A 13 24.94 25.32 24.95
CA GLU A 13 25.27 24.17 24.10
C GLU A 13 24.12 23.16 24.03
N LEU A 14 23.38 22.95 25.13
CA LEU A 14 22.21 22.08 25.09
C LEU A 14 21.06 22.68 24.27
N LEU A 15 20.84 23.98 24.41
CA LEU A 15 19.76 24.70 23.76
C LEU A 15 19.91 24.73 22.24
N ILE A 16 21.12 24.95 21.72
CA ILE A 16 21.35 24.93 20.27
C ILE A 16 21.15 23.52 19.68
N VAL A 17 21.53 22.48 20.42
CA VAL A 17 21.39 21.09 19.96
C VAL A 17 19.92 20.70 19.78
N ILE A 18 19.06 21.03 20.74
CA ILE A 18 17.62 20.73 20.62
C ILE A 18 16.96 21.53 19.47
N ILE A 19 17.42 22.75 19.20
CA ILE A 19 16.95 23.55 18.06
C ILE A 19 17.31 22.86 16.74
N ILE A 20 18.58 22.42 16.60
CA ILE A 20 19.04 21.73 15.38
C ILE A 20 18.28 20.41 15.18
N ILE A 21 18.12 19.60 16.25
CA ILE A 21 17.35 18.35 16.18
C ILE A 21 15.90 18.62 15.80
N GLY A 22 15.28 19.68 16.33
CA GLY A 22 13.90 20.06 16.00
C GLY A 22 13.70 20.40 14.52
N VAL A 23 14.63 21.16 13.93
CA VAL A 23 14.58 21.50 12.49
C VAL A 23 14.75 20.25 11.62
N LEU A 24 15.72 19.39 11.95
CA LEU A 24 15.97 18.15 11.20
C LEU A 24 14.80 17.16 11.33
N ALA A 25 14.24 17.01 12.53
CA ALA A 25 13.09 16.14 12.78
C ALA A 25 11.83 16.64 12.06
N GLY A 26 11.62 17.96 11.99
CA GLY A 26 10.49 18.56 11.25
C GLY A 26 10.52 18.23 9.76
N GLY A 27 11.70 18.21 9.13
CA GLY A 27 11.85 17.86 7.72
C GLY A 27 11.53 16.39 7.40
N LEU A 28 11.85 15.47 8.32
CA LEU A 28 11.58 14.04 8.14
C LEU A 28 10.08 13.73 8.09
N LEU A 29 9.26 14.43 8.88
CA LEU A 29 7.81 14.23 8.92
C LEU A 29 7.14 14.54 7.57
N LEU A 30 7.62 15.56 6.86
CA LEU A 30 7.06 15.95 5.56
C LEU A 30 7.46 14.98 4.43
N SER A 31 8.57 14.25 4.59
CA SER A 31 9.12 13.36 3.56
C SER A 31 8.39 12.01 3.47
N VAL A 32 7.79 11.54 4.56
CA VAL A 32 7.22 10.18 4.65
C VAL A 32 5.81 10.06 4.04
N GLY A 33 5.08 11.16 3.84
CA GLY A 33 3.63 11.10 3.53
C GLY A 33 3.22 10.68 2.10
N GLY A 34 4.16 10.46 1.17
CA GLY A 34 3.86 10.31 -0.26
C GLY A 34 3.90 8.89 -0.83
N SER A 35 4.62 7.96 -0.19
CA SER A 35 4.96 6.66 -0.78
C SER A 35 3.79 5.66 -0.80
N ASP A 36 2.84 5.81 0.13
CA ASP A 36 1.69 4.92 0.26
C ASP A 36 0.79 4.91 -0.98
N LYS A 37 0.56 6.07 -1.62
CA LYS A 37 -0.36 6.15 -2.77
C LYS A 37 0.16 5.35 -3.96
N LYS A 38 1.44 5.54 -4.30
CA LYS A 38 2.10 4.82 -5.40
C LYS A 38 2.22 3.32 -5.11
N ALA A 39 2.53 2.95 -3.87
CA ALA A 39 2.60 1.54 -3.47
C ALA A 39 1.23 0.86 -3.61
N LYS A 40 0.15 1.54 -3.17
CA LYS A 40 -1.23 1.03 -3.30
C LYS A 40 -1.70 0.92 -4.75
N GLU A 41 -1.34 1.88 -5.59
CA GLU A 41 -1.64 1.85 -7.03
C GLU A 41 -0.92 0.68 -7.72
N ALA A 42 0.39 0.51 -7.47
CA ALA A 42 1.17 -0.59 -8.02
C ALA A 42 0.63 -1.96 -7.57
N ALA A 43 0.25 -2.09 -6.29
CA ALA A 43 -0.40 -3.30 -5.77
C ALA A 43 -1.77 -3.54 -6.41
N CYS A 44 -2.56 -2.49 -6.65
CA CYS A 44 -3.84 -2.59 -7.35
C CYS A 44 -3.66 -3.11 -8.79
N LEU A 45 -2.65 -2.64 -9.51
CA LEU A 45 -2.33 -3.10 -10.86
C LEU A 45 -1.96 -4.59 -10.85
N GLY A 46 -1.09 -5.02 -9.94
CA GLY A 46 -0.69 -6.43 -9.80
C GLY A 46 -1.89 -7.34 -9.49
N ASN A 47 -2.80 -6.90 -8.62
CA ASN A 47 -4.01 -7.64 -8.29
C ASN A 47 -4.94 -7.79 -9.51
N ARG A 48 -5.13 -6.72 -10.31
CA ARG A 48 -5.94 -6.78 -11.55
C ARG A 48 -5.39 -7.84 -12.52
N GLU A 49 -4.07 -7.87 -12.72
CA GLU A 49 -3.43 -8.86 -13.58
C GLU A 49 -3.54 -10.29 -13.01
N ALA A 50 -3.41 -10.46 -11.70
CA ALA A 50 -3.60 -11.75 -11.03
C ALA A 50 -5.03 -12.29 -11.19
N ILE A 51 -6.04 -11.41 -11.07
CA ILE A 51 -7.45 -11.77 -11.31
C ILE A 51 -7.64 -12.22 -12.77
N LYS A 52 -7.12 -11.47 -13.75
CA LYS A 52 -7.18 -11.84 -15.17
C LYS A 52 -6.53 -13.18 -15.45
N ALA A 53 -5.34 -13.43 -14.88
CA ALA A 53 -4.64 -14.70 -15.04
C ALA A 53 -5.42 -15.86 -14.42
N GLY A 54 -5.94 -15.68 -13.20
CA GLY A 54 -6.78 -16.66 -12.51
C GLY A 54 -8.06 -16.98 -13.28
N TRP A 55 -8.69 -15.96 -13.87
CA TRP A 55 -9.86 -16.12 -14.73
C TRP A 55 -9.55 -16.91 -15.99
N SER A 56 -8.44 -16.58 -16.66
CA SER A 56 -7.99 -17.29 -17.87
C SER A 56 -7.82 -18.79 -17.58
N ILE A 57 -7.08 -19.13 -16.52
CA ILE A 57 -6.89 -20.52 -16.07
C ILE A 57 -8.22 -21.19 -15.73
N TYR A 58 -9.11 -20.46 -15.05
CA TYR A 58 -10.42 -20.97 -14.67
C TYR A 58 -11.29 -21.30 -15.89
N LYS A 59 -11.37 -20.40 -16.88
CA LYS A 59 -12.05 -20.65 -18.16
C LYS A 59 -11.47 -21.82 -18.95
N PHE A 60 -10.16 -22.07 -18.85
CA PHE A 60 -9.54 -23.23 -19.48
C PHE A 60 -9.90 -24.54 -18.76
N ALA A 61 -10.01 -24.51 -17.43
CA ALA A 61 -10.31 -25.70 -16.63
C ALA A 61 -11.81 -26.03 -16.55
N HIS A 62 -12.67 -25.02 -16.58
CA HIS A 62 -14.13 -25.15 -16.48
C HIS A 62 -14.78 -24.56 -17.73
N SER A 63 -15.54 -25.39 -18.45
CA SER A 63 -16.35 -24.97 -19.60
C SER A 63 -17.70 -24.36 -19.18
N SER A 64 -17.75 -23.67 -18.03
CA SER A 64 -18.97 -23.03 -17.54
C SER A 64 -19.20 -21.68 -18.25
N ASN A 65 -20.47 -21.31 -18.44
CA ASN A 65 -20.88 -20.02 -19.00
C ASN A 65 -20.85 -18.89 -17.94
N GLU A 66 -19.95 -19.00 -16.97
CA GLU A 66 -19.84 -17.99 -15.92
C GLU A 66 -19.19 -16.74 -16.48
N THR A 67 -19.57 -15.60 -15.93
CA THR A 67 -19.00 -14.31 -16.27
C THR A 67 -17.75 -14.02 -15.44
N LEU A 68 -16.85 -13.19 -15.95
CA LEU A 68 -15.68 -12.75 -15.18
C LEU A 68 -16.10 -12.03 -13.89
N GLN A 69 -17.26 -11.37 -13.90
CA GLN A 69 -17.83 -10.73 -12.71
C GLN A 69 -18.27 -11.73 -11.64
N GLU A 70 -18.88 -12.85 -12.03
CA GLU A 70 -19.21 -13.92 -11.07
C GLU A 70 -17.96 -14.55 -10.47
N PHE A 71 -16.89 -14.72 -11.24
CA PHE A 71 -15.62 -15.21 -10.71
C PHE A 71 -15.00 -14.26 -9.67
N ILE A 72 -15.03 -12.95 -9.93
CA ILE A 72 -14.57 -11.92 -8.98
C ILE A 72 -15.41 -11.98 -7.70
N ASN A 73 -16.74 -12.02 -7.83
CA ASN A 73 -17.67 -12.03 -6.70
C ASN A 73 -17.66 -13.35 -5.90
N ALA A 74 -17.43 -14.50 -6.55
CA ALA A 74 -17.51 -15.81 -5.91
C ALA A 74 -16.17 -16.25 -5.29
N LYS A 75 -15.03 -15.87 -5.88
CA LYS A 75 -13.72 -16.47 -5.55
C LYS A 75 -12.67 -15.49 -5.03
N TYR A 76 -12.88 -14.18 -5.20
CA TYR A 76 -12.03 -13.13 -4.61
C TYR A 76 -12.56 -12.63 -3.24
N HIS A 77 -13.65 -13.22 -2.75
CA HIS A 77 -13.99 -13.19 -1.33
C HIS A 77 -13.13 -14.23 -0.59
N ASP A 78 -12.05 -13.80 0.07
CA ASP A 78 -11.32 -14.69 0.97
C ASP A 78 -12.15 -14.96 2.25
N GLN A 79 -12.44 -16.24 2.48
CA GLN A 79 -13.20 -16.75 3.63
C GLN A 79 -12.35 -16.87 4.90
N ILE A 80 -11.06 -16.52 4.88
CA ILE A 80 -10.10 -16.78 5.96
C ILE A 80 -9.79 -15.52 6.78
N SER A 81 -9.96 -14.31 6.23
CA SER A 81 -9.65 -13.07 6.95
C SER A 81 -10.73 -11.99 6.96
N ASN A 82 -11.94 -12.25 6.45
CA ASN A 82 -13.07 -11.29 6.46
C ASN A 82 -12.64 -9.87 6.05
N LYS A 83 -11.66 -9.81 5.14
CA LYS A 83 -11.10 -8.60 4.58
C LYS A 83 -11.18 -8.87 3.11
N GLU A 84 -12.16 -8.23 2.50
CA GLU A 84 -12.39 -8.21 1.06
C GLU A 84 -11.03 -8.16 0.38
N ALA A 85 -10.79 -8.95 -0.67
CA ALA A 85 -9.67 -8.69 -1.56
C ALA A 85 -10.00 -7.42 -2.35
N ALA A 86 -10.05 -6.33 -1.60
CA ALA A 86 -10.30 -4.99 -2.00
C ALA A 86 -8.97 -4.40 -2.43
N CYS A 87 -9.07 -3.40 -3.29
CA CYS A 87 -7.94 -2.55 -3.56
C CYS A 87 -7.33 -2.04 -2.24
N PRO A 88 -5.99 -1.99 -2.10
CA PRO A 88 -5.32 -1.43 -0.93
C PRO A 88 -5.71 0.03 -0.60
N SER A 89 -6.39 0.70 -1.53
CA SER A 89 -7.00 2.03 -1.37
C SER A 89 -8.49 2.01 -1.02
N GLY A 90 -9.11 0.84 -0.77
CA GLY A 90 -10.51 0.69 -0.37
C GLY A 90 -11.53 0.59 -1.51
N GLY A 91 -11.08 0.31 -2.74
CA GLY A 91 -11.95 0.14 -3.92
C GLY A 91 -12.33 -1.33 -4.18
N VAL A 92 -13.40 -1.54 -4.93
CA VAL A 92 -13.79 -2.86 -5.44
C VAL A 92 -13.27 -3.09 -6.86
N TYR A 93 -13.06 -4.35 -7.21
CA TYR A 93 -12.74 -4.74 -8.58
C TYR A 93 -14.02 -5.04 -9.35
N SER A 94 -14.09 -4.62 -10.61
CA SER A 94 -15.23 -4.86 -11.48
C SER A 94 -14.72 -5.16 -12.88
N ALA A 95 -15.40 -6.04 -13.59
CA ALA A 95 -15.12 -6.39 -14.96
C ALA A 95 -16.28 -6.03 -15.88
N SER A 96 -15.94 -5.53 -17.07
CA SER A 96 -16.90 -5.37 -18.17
C SER A 96 -16.95 -6.66 -18.97
N ASP A 97 -18.16 -7.14 -19.23
CA ASP A 97 -18.42 -8.38 -19.96
C ASP A 97 -18.06 -8.16 -21.45
N GLY A 98 -17.00 -8.83 -21.93
CA GLY A 98 -16.54 -8.74 -23.33
C GLY A 98 -15.02 -8.71 -23.51
N ASP A 99 -14.28 -8.01 -22.64
CA ASP A 99 -12.86 -7.70 -22.89
C ASP A 99 -11.87 -8.32 -21.87
N ASN A 100 -12.35 -9.18 -20.95
CA ASN A 100 -11.55 -9.70 -19.84
C ASN A 100 -10.83 -8.59 -19.02
N ASN A 101 -11.31 -7.34 -19.09
CA ASN A 101 -10.70 -6.23 -18.39
C ASN A 101 -11.21 -6.16 -16.96
N VAL A 102 -10.28 -6.04 -16.01
CA VAL A 102 -10.59 -5.84 -14.59
C VAL A 102 -10.24 -4.39 -14.28
N GLU A 103 -11.20 -3.63 -13.81
CA GLU A 103 -11.09 -2.24 -13.39
C GLU A 103 -11.26 -2.14 -11.87
N CYS A 104 -10.71 -1.08 -11.28
CA CYS A 104 -10.87 -0.78 -9.87
C CYS A 104 -11.63 0.54 -9.72
N SER A 105 -12.57 0.63 -8.77
CA SER A 105 -13.35 1.86 -8.56
C SER A 105 -12.51 3.07 -8.13
N VAL A 106 -11.29 2.85 -7.63
CA VAL A 106 -10.42 3.89 -7.06
C VAL A 106 -9.24 4.24 -7.97
N HIS A 107 -8.73 3.28 -8.75
CA HIS A 107 -7.62 3.50 -9.67
C HIS A 107 -8.05 3.07 -11.08
N LYS A 108 -7.85 3.96 -12.05
CA LYS A 108 -8.19 3.74 -13.45
C LYS A 108 -7.04 3.04 -14.17
#